data_AF-A0A6M4A8B1-F1
#
_entry.id   AF-A0A6M4A8B1-F1
#
_cell.length_a   1.000
_cell.length_b   1.000
_cell.length_c   1.000
_cell.angle_alpha   90.00
_cell.angle_beta   90.00
_cell.angle_gamma   90.00
#
_symmetry.space_group_name_H-M   'P 1'
#
loop_
_entity.id
_entity.type
_entity.pdbx_description
1 polymer ?
#
loop_
_entity_poly.entity_id
_entity_poly.type
_entity_poly.pdbx_seq_one_letter_code
_entity_poly.pdbx_strand_id
1 'polypeptide(L)' 'MSRSQRLLDLIQILRRHRYPIAGALLAAELKISLRTLYRDIVSLQEQGAHIEGEAGLGYVLRSGYMLPPTDRI' A
#
# COMPACT_ATOMS: atom_id res chain seq x y z
N MET A 1 12.81 -9.96 -11.30
CA MET A 1 12.49 -9.94 -9.86
C MET A 1 11.37 -10.94 -9.57
N SER A 2 11.48 -11.73 -8.49
CA SER A 2 10.41 -12.65 -8.08
C SER A 2 9.18 -11.89 -7.57
N ARG A 3 7.99 -12.50 -7.60
CA ARG A 3 6.78 -11.86 -7.05
C ARG A 3 6.93 -11.57 -5.56
N SER A 4 7.45 -12.52 -4.77
CA SER A 4 7.59 -12.35 -3.32
C SER A 4 8.54 -11.21 -2.96
N GLN A 5 9.68 -11.09 -3.65
CA GLN A 5 10.60 -9.96 -3.46
C GLN A 5 9.90 -8.63 -3.75
N ARG A 6 9.14 -8.57 -4.86
CA ARG A 6 8.42 -7.36 -5.24
C ARG A 6 7.35 -6.94 -4.22
N LEU A 7 6.59 -7.90 -3.69
CA LEU A 7 5.58 -7.62 -2.67
C LEU A 7 6.21 -7.11 -1.37
N LEU A 8 7.36 -7.69 -0.99
CA LEU A 8 8.17 -7.20 0.12
C LEU A 8 8.67 -5.78 -0.14
N ASP A 9 9.23 -5.51 -1.32
CA ASP A 9 9.72 -4.17 -1.66
C ASP A 9 8.59 -3.13 -1.65
N LEU A 10 7.42 -3.47 -2.23
CA LEU A 10 6.24 -2.61 -2.24
C LEU A 10 5.77 -2.26 -0.82
N ILE A 11 5.65 -3.23 0.08
CA ILE A 11 5.21 -2.94 1.46
C ILE A 11 6.24 -2.08 2.20
N GLN A 12 7.55 -2.27 1.93
CA GLN A 12 8.60 -1.47 2.55
C GLN A 12 8.68 -0.06 1.99
N ILE A 13 8.36 0.16 0.71
CA ILE A 13 8.16 1.52 0.18
C ILE A 13 7.00 2.17 0.92
N LEU A 14 5.82 1.54 0.94
CA LEU A 14 4.63 2.10 1.59
C LEU A 14 4.85 2.41 3.08
N ARG A 15 5.57 1.56 3.83
CA ARG A 15 5.91 1.81 5.25
C ARG A 15 6.76 3.06 5.49
N ARG A 16 7.62 3.42 4.53
CA ARG A 16 8.48 4.61 4.62
C ARG A 16 7.72 5.90 4.29
N HIS A 17 6.55 5.79 3.65
CA HIS A 17 5.74 6.94 3.27
C HIS A 17 4.58 7.14 4.25
N ARG A 18 4.61 8.27 4.97
CA ARG A 18 3.53 8.68 5.90
C ARG A 18 2.31 9.30 5.18
N TYR A 19 2.48 9.67 3.92
CA TYR A 19 1.46 10.26 3.05
C TYR A 19 1.27 9.41 1.78
N PRO A 20 0.11 9.52 1.10
CA PRO A 20 -0.13 8.82 -0.15
C PRO A 20 0.98 9.04 -1.18
N ILE A 21 1.42 7.96 -1.82
CA ILE A 21 2.36 7.99 -2.94
C ILE A 21 1.64 7.55 -4.22
N ALA A 22 1.81 8.33 -5.29
CA ALA A 22 1.19 8.06 -6.57
C ALA A 22 1.56 6.66 -7.11
N GLY A 23 0.57 5.93 -7.62
CA GLY A 23 0.79 4.59 -8.18
C GLY A 23 1.81 4.57 -9.32
N ALA A 24 1.86 5.63 -10.14
CA ALA A 24 2.85 5.75 -11.21
C ALA A 24 4.30 5.79 -10.67
N LEU A 25 4.53 6.44 -9.52
CA LEU A 25 5.85 6.50 -8.89
C LEU A 25 6.25 5.14 -8.31
N LEU A 26 5.32 4.48 -7.60
CA LEU A 26 5.54 3.11 -7.11
C LEU A 26 5.88 2.13 -8.23
N ALA A 27 5.14 2.21 -9.35
CA ALA A 27 5.38 1.34 -10.50
C ALA A 27 6.74 1.61 -11.14
N ALA A 28 7.14 2.88 -11.27
CA ALA A 28 8.45 3.28 -11.79
C ALA A 28 9.59 2.82 -10.88
N GLU A 29 9.49 3.01 -9.56
CA GLU A 29 10.51 2.60 -8.58
C GLU A 29 10.72 1.07 -8.59
N LEU A 30 9.63 0.31 -8.66
CA LEU A 30 9.66 -1.15 -8.73
C LEU A 30 9.94 -1.70 -10.14
N LYS A 31 10.05 -0.83 -11.15
CA LYS A 31 10.25 -1.19 -12.57
C LYS A 31 9.21 -2.18 -13.09
N ILE A 32 7.94 -1.91 -12.80
CA ILE A 32 6.79 -2.70 -13.23
C ILE A 32 5.72 -1.83 -13.90
N SER A 33 4.76 -2.47 -14.56
CA SER A 33 3.58 -1.76 -15.07
C SER A 33 2.62 -1.35 -13.94
N LEU A 34 1.83 -0.29 -14.17
CA LEU A 34 0.71 0.10 -13.29
C LEU A 34 -0.29 -1.05 -13.08
N ARG A 35 -0.57 -1.85 -14.12
CA ARG A 35 -1.44 -3.03 -14.00
C ARG A 35 -0.87 -4.07 -13.04
N THR A 36 0.45 -4.29 -13.08
CA THR A 36 1.14 -5.18 -12.14
C THR A 36 1.04 -4.63 -10.72
N LEU A 37 1.25 -3.32 -10.54
CA LEU A 37 1.17 -2.68 -9.24
C LEU A 37 -0.23 -2.86 -8.63
N TYR A 38 -1.29 -2.59 -9.39
CA TYR A 38 -2.66 -2.75 -8.90
C TYR A 38 -2.94 -4.18 -8.43
N ARG A 39 -2.48 -5.18 -9.17
CA ARG A 39 -2.62 -6.59 -8.75
C ARG A 39 -1.83 -6.92 -7.49
N ASP A 40 -0.65 -6.34 -7.32
CA ASP A 40 0.18 -6.55 -6.14
C ASP A 40 -0.43 -5.84 -4.91
N ILE A 41 -1.03 -4.66 -5.07
CA ILE A 41 -1.79 -3.96 -4.01
C ILE A 41 -2.96 -4.83 -3.54
N VAL A 42 -3.78 -5.34 -4.48
CA VAL A 42 -4.88 -6.26 -4.15
C VAL A 42 -4.36 -7.49 -3.43
N SER A 43 -3.26 -8.08 -3.93
CA SER A 43 -2.63 -9.25 -3.28
C SER A 43 -2.20 -8.96 -1.83
N LEU A 44 -1.65 -7.78 -1.56
CA LEU A 44 -1.24 -7.38 -0.21
C LEU A 44 -2.44 -7.13 0.70
N GLN A 45 -3.51 -6.53 0.18
CA GLN A 45 -4.76 -6.33 0.91
C GLN A 45 -5.40 -7.67 1.30
N GLU A 46 -5.45 -8.64 0.38
CA GLU A 46 -5.90 -10.02 0.64
C GLU A 46 -5.05 -10.73 1.71
N GLN A 47 -3.78 -10.37 1.85
CA GLN A 47 -2.87 -10.85 2.90
C GLN A 47 -3.00 -10.08 4.24
N GLY A 48 -3.90 -9.10 4.32
CA GLY A 48 -4.19 -8.33 5.53
C GLY A 48 -3.47 -6.98 5.65
N ALA A 49 -2.77 -6.52 4.60
CA ALA A 49 -2.18 -5.18 4.62
C ALA A 49 -3.27 -4.11 4.49
N HIS A 50 -3.35 -3.19 5.46
CA HIS A 50 -4.31 -2.08 5.43
C HIS A 50 -3.81 -0.95 4.51
N ILE A 51 -3.86 -1.19 3.20
CA ILE A 51 -3.46 -0.23 2.17
C ILE A 51 -4.70 0.51 1.68
N GLU A 52 -4.75 1.82 1.89
CA GLU A 52 -5.77 2.69 1.30
C GLU A 52 -5.29 3.18 -0.07
N GLY A 53 -6.19 3.23 -1.04
CA GLY A 53 -5.95 3.78 -2.37
C GLY A 53 -7.05 4.77 -2.73
N GLU A 54 -6.67 6.01 -3.05
CA GLU A 54 -7.61 7.04 -3.48
C GLU A 54 -7.24 7.53 -4.88
N ALA A 55 -8.24 7.57 -5.78
CA ALA A 55 -8.05 7.98 -7.16
C ALA A 55 -7.53 9.42 -7.22
N GLY A 56 -6.39 9.63 -7.86
CA GLY A 56 -5.73 10.94 -7.93
C GLY A 56 -4.78 11.26 -6.77
N LEU A 57 -4.77 10.47 -5.69
CA LEU A 57 -3.88 10.69 -4.53
C LEU A 57 -2.82 9.59 -4.38
N GLY A 58 -3.16 8.34 -4.70
CA GLY A 58 -2.23 7.21 -4.66
C GLY A 58 -2.49 6.28 -3.49
N TYR A 59 -1.42 5.66 -2.96
CA TYR A 59 -1.49 4.59 -1.99
C TYR A 59 -0.76 4.92 -0.70
N VAL A 60 -1.32 4.50 0.44
CA VAL A 60 -0.68 4.63 1.76
C VAL A 60 -0.95 3.38 2.59
N LEU A 61 0.06 2.93 3.33
CA LEU A 61 -0.12 1.88 4.33
C LEU A 61 -0.57 2.52 5.65
N ARG A 62 -1.74 2.12 6.13
CA ARG A 62 -2.27 2.53 7.43
C ARG A 62 -1.79 1.55 8.49
N SER A 63 -1.45 2.07 9.66
CA SER A 63 -1.35 1.21 10.85
C SER A 63 -2.76 0.75 11.22
N GLY A 64 -2.94 -0.53 11.49
CA GLY A 64 -4.23 -1.10 11.89
C GLY A 64 -4.79 -0.38 13.13
N TYR A 65 -6.07 -0.03 13.06
CA TYR A 65 -6.95 0.60 14.07
C TYR A 65 -6.31 1.08 15.39
N MET A 66 -6.34 2.41 15.60
CA MET A 66 -6.65 2.95 16.92
C MET A 66 -8.18 2.89 17.04
N LEU A 67 -8.70 2.10 17.99
CA LEU A 67 -10.11 2.21 18.38
C LEU A 67 -10.38 3.67 18.78
N PRO A 68 -11.44 4.34 18.29
CA PRO A 68 -11.88 5.58 18.91
C PRO A 68 -12.23 5.28 20.38
N PRO A 69 -11.86 6.17 21.34
CA PRO A 69 -12.10 5.91 22.76
C PRO A 69 -13.60 5.70 23.01
N THR A 70 -13.96 4.55 23.55
CA THR A 70 -15.36 4.15 23.83
C THR A 70 -15.91 4.75 25.13
N ASP A 71 -15.31 5.81 25.68
CA ASP A 71 -15.85 6.48 26.87
C ASP A 71 -16.92 7.51 26.47
N ARG A 72 -18.13 7.00 26.22
CA ARG A 72 -19.37 7.69 26.60
C ARG A 72 -20.36 6.63 27.09
N ILE A 73 -20.27 6.36 28.39
CA ILE A 73 -21.37 5.89 29.23
C ILE A 73 -22.46 6.98 29.22
#